data_AF-A0A3D5K1H3-F1
#
_entry.id   AF-A0A3D5K1H3-F1
#
_cell.length_a   1.000
_cell.length_b   1.000
_cell.length_c   1.000
_cell.angle_alpha   90.00
_cell.angle_beta   90.00
_cell.angle_gamma   90.00
#
_symmetry.space_group_name_H-M   'P 1'
#
loop_
_entity.id
_entity.type
_entity.pdbx_description
1 polymer ?
#
loop_
_entity_poly.entity_id
_entity_poly.type
_entity_poly.pdbx_seq_one_letter_code
_entity_poly.pdbx_strand_id
1 'polypeptide(L)'
;MDPIFAHESEQRVADLLDFYEIAWDYEPRTFVLETAPDGNPRTAFTPDFYLPDHDLYLEVTTLRQSLVTRKNRKVRLLRERHPGIHIRILYRRDLERLLITHAA
;
A
#
# COMPACT_ATOMS: atom_id res chain seq x y z
N MET A 1 4.93 13.62 15.08
CA MET A 1 3.47 13.55 15.24
C MET A 1 3.10 12.32 14.46
N ASP A 2 2.65 11.27 15.15
CA ASP A 2 2.44 9.97 14.52
C ASP A 2 1.24 10.08 13.57
N PRO A 3 1.31 9.47 12.37
CA PRO A 3 0.23 9.55 11.40
C PRO A 3 -1.06 8.94 11.95
N ILE A 4 -2.19 9.55 11.62
CA ILE A 4 -3.50 9.01 11.95
C ILE A 4 -3.85 8.00 10.85
N PHE A 5 -3.73 6.71 11.17
CA PHE A 5 -4.03 5.64 10.22
C PHE A 5 -5.54 5.52 9.96
N ALA A 6 -5.89 5.24 8.70
CA ALA A 6 -7.28 5.03 8.28
C ALA A 6 -7.85 3.69 8.79
N HIS A 7 -6.98 2.70 9.04
CA HIS A 7 -7.41 1.39 9.53
C HIS A 7 -6.38 0.76 10.49
N GLU A 8 -6.85 -0.03 11.45
CA GLU A 8 -6.00 -0.71 12.46
C GLU A 8 -4.91 -1.61 11.82
N SER A 9 -5.16 -2.15 10.62
CA SER A 9 -4.13 -2.92 9.90
C SER A 9 -2.93 -2.08 9.48
N GLU A 10 -3.14 -0.80 9.15
CA GLU A 10 -2.05 0.07 8.75
C GLU A 10 -1.17 0.39 9.95
N GLN A 11 -1.76 0.71 11.12
CA GLN A 11 -1.01 0.86 12.38
C GLN A 11 -0.14 -0.36 12.67
N ARG A 12 -0.71 -1.58 12.64
CA ARG A 12 0.07 -2.79 12.91
C ARG A 12 1.20 -3.03 11.89
N VAL A 13 1.04 -2.56 10.65
CA VAL A 13 2.09 -2.63 9.63
C VAL A 13 3.18 -1.61 9.95
N ALA A 14 2.82 -0.38 10.31
CA ALA A 14 3.75 0.64 10.75
C ALA A 14 4.57 0.17 11.96
N ASP A 15 3.90 -0.35 13.00
CA ASP A 15 4.55 -0.90 14.20
C ASP A 15 5.55 -2.02 13.85
N LEU A 16 5.24 -2.84 12.85
CA LEU A 16 6.13 -3.91 12.39
C LEU A 16 7.33 -3.38 11.62
N LEU A 17 7.13 -2.38 10.76
CA LEU A 17 8.22 -1.73 10.04
C LEU A 17 9.16 -1.03 11.03
N ASP A 18 8.61 -0.33 12.03
CA ASP A 18 9.36 0.28 13.13
C ASP A 18 10.15 -0.75 13.92
N PHE A 19 9.53 -1.89 14.27
CA PHE A 19 10.19 -2.97 15.01
C PHE A 19 11.42 -3.54 14.26
N TYR A 20 11.34 -3.63 12.93
CA TYR A 20 12.46 -4.06 12.09
C TYR A 20 13.37 -2.91 11.63
N GLU A 21 13.18 -1.70 12.16
CA GLU A 21 13.93 -0.49 11.81
C GLU A 21 13.91 -0.17 10.30
N ILE A 22 12.82 -0.52 9.61
CA ILE A 22 12.63 -0.23 8.19
C ILE A 22 12.02 1.17 8.08
N ALA A 23 12.69 2.08 7.36
CA ALA A 23 12.15 3.42 7.11
C ALA A 23 10.86 3.35 6.28
N TRP A 24 9.88 4.20 6.59
CA TRP A 24 8.62 4.27 5.85
C TRP A 24 7.97 5.66 5.88
N ASP A 25 7.18 5.95 4.83
CA ASP A 25 6.30 7.12 4.72
C ASP A 25 4.85 6.66 4.56
N TYR A 26 3.90 7.29 5.27
CA TYR A 26 2.45 7.01 5.16
C TYR A 26 1.77 7.88 4.10
N GLU A 27 0.91 7.26 3.27
CA GLU A 27 0.21 7.90 2.14
C GLU A 27 1.11 8.88 1.33
N PRO A 28 2.32 8.46 0.92
CA PRO A 28 3.39 9.34 0.46
C PRO A 28 3.05 10.10 -0.82
N ARG A 29 2.21 9.49 -1.67
CA ARG A 29 1.90 10.04 -2.99
C ARG A 29 0.62 9.48 -3.57
N THR A 30 -0.20 10.37 -4.11
CA THR A 30 -1.37 10.03 -4.95
C THR A 30 -0.97 9.94 -6.42
N PHE A 31 -1.30 8.83 -7.07
CA PHE A 31 -1.11 8.60 -8.50
C PHE A 31 -2.45 8.70 -9.25
N VAL A 32 -2.50 9.55 -10.27
CA VAL A 32 -3.63 9.59 -11.20
C VAL A 32 -3.49 8.42 -12.18
N LEU A 33 -4.56 7.62 -12.29
CA LEU A 33 -4.61 6.41 -13.12
C LEU A 33 -5.43 6.61 -14.40
N GLU A 34 -6.51 7.38 -14.31
CA GLU A 34 -7.38 7.72 -15.44
C GLU A 34 -7.80 9.20 -15.31
N THR A 35 -7.78 9.94 -16.41
CA THR A 35 -8.32 11.29 -16.51
C THR A 35 -9.59 11.29 -17.36
N ALA A 36 -10.55 12.13 -17.01
CA ALA A 36 -11.73 12.40 -17.80
C ALA A 36 -11.38 13.28 -19.03
N PRO A 37 -12.26 13.37 -20.04
CA PRO A 37 -12.02 14.18 -21.24
C PRO A 37 -11.79 15.67 -20.97
N ASP A 38 -12.27 16.17 -19.83
CA ASP A 38 -12.07 17.54 -19.35
C ASP A 38 -10.73 17.76 -18.62
N GLY A 39 -9.91 16.71 -18.51
CA GLY A 39 -8.61 16.74 -17.83
C GLY A 39 -8.66 16.41 -16.34
N ASN A 40 -9.84 16.26 -15.73
CA ASN A 40 -9.95 15.97 -14.30
C ASN A 40 -9.59 14.51 -13.97
N PRO A 41 -8.91 14.21 -12.84
CA PRO A 41 -8.68 12.84 -12.41
C PRO A 41 -10.00 12.08 -12.18
N ARG A 42 -10.24 11.02 -12.96
CA ARG A 42 -11.38 10.12 -12.80
C ARG A 42 -11.10 9.03 -11.78
N THR A 43 -9.88 8.49 -11.82
CA THR A 43 -9.44 7.44 -10.92
C THR A 43 -8.04 7.77 -10.43
N ALA A 44 -7.87 7.76 -9.11
CA ALA A 44 -6.58 7.86 -8.46
C ALA A 44 -6.34 6.71 -7.48
N PHE A 45 -5.08 6.56 -7.10
CA PHE A 45 -4.61 5.54 -6.18
C PHE A 45 -3.46 6.10 -5.33
N THR A 46 -3.61 5.99 -4.03
CA THR A 46 -2.64 6.42 -3.02
C THR A 46 -2.22 5.16 -2.27
N PRO A 47 -0.97 4.70 -2.41
CA PRO A 47 -0.48 3.56 -1.66
C PRO A 47 -0.45 3.89 -0.16
N ASP A 48 -0.74 2.90 0.68
CA ASP A 48 -0.74 3.09 2.13
C ASP A 48 0.67 3.46 2.67
N PHE A 49 1.74 2.87 2.13
CA PHE A 49 3.12 3.15 2.55
C PHE A 49 4.12 3.24 1.39
N TYR A 50 5.26 3.91 1.62
CA TYR A 50 6.48 3.81 0.82
C TYR A 50 7.68 3.47 1.68
N LEU A 51 8.52 2.55 1.23
CA LEU A 51 9.76 2.14 1.86
C LEU A 51 10.93 2.71 1.03
N PRO A 52 11.53 3.84 1.43
CA PRO A 52 12.54 4.55 0.63
C PRO A 52 13.79 3.70 0.36
N ASP A 53 14.26 2.92 1.34
CA ASP A 53 15.45 2.09 1.20
C ASP A 53 15.29 0.95 0.17
N HIS A 54 14.04 0.63 -0.19
CA HIS A 54 13.69 -0.43 -1.13
C HIS A 54 13.03 0.10 -2.42
N ASP A 55 12.84 1.42 -2.53
CA ASP A 55 12.03 2.06 -3.57
C ASP A 55 10.69 1.33 -3.80
N LEU A 56 9.98 1.02 -2.72
CA LEU A 56 8.82 0.13 -2.75
C LEU A 56 7.59 0.75 -2.12
N TYR A 57 6.51 0.85 -2.87
CA TYR A 57 5.18 1.16 -2.34
C TYR A 57 4.49 -0.10 -1.82
N LEU A 58 3.89 0.00 -0.64
CA LEU A 58 3.08 -1.06 -0.06
C LEU A 58 1.63 -0.62 0.07
N GLU A 59 0.75 -1.59 -0.17
CA GLU A 59 -0.68 -1.40 -0.10
C GLU A 59 -1.25 -2.53 0.78
N VAL A 60 -1.71 -2.19 1.97
CA VAL A 60 -2.26 -3.10 2.98
C VAL A 60 -3.68 -3.48 2.60
N THR A 61 -3.98 -4.78 2.59
CA THR A 61 -5.35 -5.26 2.38
C THR A 61 -5.80 -6.22 3.45
N THR A 62 -6.94 -5.91 4.05
CA THR A 62 -7.69 -6.75 5.00
C THR A 62 -8.94 -7.35 4.36
N LEU A 63 -9.20 -7.01 3.09
CA LEU A 63 -10.50 -7.14 2.47
C LEU A 63 -10.77 -8.56 1.97
N ARG A 64 -12.06 -8.92 1.91
CA ARG A 64 -12.55 -10.15 1.26
C ARG A 64 -12.17 -10.16 -0.24
N GLN A 65 -12.00 -11.35 -0.81
CA GLN A 65 -11.48 -11.59 -2.16
C GLN A 65 -12.13 -10.75 -3.28
N SER A 66 -13.42 -10.41 -3.17
CA SER A 66 -14.13 -9.58 -4.16
C SER A 66 -13.63 -8.13 -4.24
N LEU A 67 -13.18 -7.54 -3.12
CA LEU A 67 -12.63 -6.18 -3.07
C LEU A 67 -11.17 -6.13 -3.52
N VAL A 68 -10.44 -7.25 -3.35
CA VAL A 68 -9.09 -7.43 -3.89
C VAL A 68 -9.09 -7.31 -5.41
N THR A 69 -10.15 -7.72 -6.12
CA THR A 69 -10.24 -7.56 -7.58
C THR A 69 -10.20 -6.10 -8.02
N ARG A 70 -10.93 -5.20 -7.35
CA ARG A 70 -10.90 -3.75 -7.68
C ARG A 70 -9.53 -3.13 -7.38
N LYS A 71 -8.94 -3.49 -6.24
CA LYS A 71 -7.62 -3.02 -5.82
C LYS A 71 -6.52 -3.52 -6.78
N ASN A 72 -6.58 -4.79 -7.17
CA ASN A 72 -5.72 -5.37 -8.22
C ASN A 72 -5.88 -4.66 -9.57
N ARG A 73 -7.10 -4.28 -9.97
CA ARG A 73 -7.30 -3.49 -11.19
C ARG A 73 -6.60 -2.14 -11.10
N LYS A 74 -6.72 -1.43 -9.96
CA LYS A 74 -6.01 -0.16 -9.75
C LYS A 74 -4.49 -0.32 -9.79
N VAL A 75 -3.94 -1.35 -9.13
CA VAL A 75 -2.50 -1.65 -9.14
C VAL A 75 -2.00 -2.00 -10.54
N ARG A 76 -2.78 -2.75 -11.34
CA ARG A 76 -2.44 -3.01 -12.75
C ARG A 76 -2.38 -1.71 -13.56
N LEU A 77 -3.40 -0.86 -13.44
CA LEU A 77 -3.41 0.45 -14.09
C LEU A 77 -2.25 1.35 -13.63
N LEU A 78 -1.89 1.31 -12.35
CA LEU A 78 -0.75 2.04 -11.81
C LEU A 78 0.53 1.62 -12.54
N ARG A 79 0.78 0.32 -12.67
CA ARG A 79 1.96 -0.20 -13.37
C ARG A 79 1.95 0.12 -14.87
N GLU A 80 0.78 0.14 -15.50
CA GLU A 80 0.64 0.51 -16.90
C GLU A 80 0.95 2.00 -17.14
N ARG A 81 0.49 2.88 -16.24
CA ARG A 81 0.65 4.34 -16.37
C ARG A 81 1.98 4.85 -15.82
N HIS A 82 2.53 4.17 -14.84
CA HIS A 82 3.73 4.54 -14.11
C HIS A 82 4.66 3.31 -14.02
N PRO A 83 5.29 2.90 -15.13
CA PRO A 83 6.02 1.63 -15.22
C PRO A 83 7.27 1.54 -14.32
N GLY A 84 7.79 2.67 -13.84
CA GLY A 84 8.93 2.72 -12.91
C GLY A 84 8.56 2.51 -11.45
N ILE A 85 7.27 2.33 -11.12
CA ILE A 85 6.83 2.18 -9.73
C ILE A 85 6.84 0.72 -9.30
N HIS A 86 7.59 0.42 -8.24
CA HIS A 86 7.49 -0.85 -7.54
C HIS A 86 6.38 -0.79 -6.50
N ILE A 87 5.35 -1.63 -6.65
CA ILE A 87 4.26 -1.72 -5.68
C ILE A 87 3.93 -3.17 -5.34
N ARG A 88 3.64 -3.45 -4.07
CA ARG A 88 3.16 -4.75 -3.59
C ARG A 88 1.90 -4.60 -2.74
N ILE A 89 1.01 -5.59 -2.85
CA ILE A 89 -0.16 -5.71 -1.99
C ILE A 89 0.22 -6.64 -0.83
N LEU A 90 0.07 -6.16 0.39
CA LEU A 90 0.36 -6.90 1.61
C LEU A 90 -0.95 -7.37 2.25
N TYR A 91 -1.16 -8.68 2.33
CA TYR A 91 -2.35 -9.23 2.99
C TYR A 91 -2.12 -9.28 4.50
N ARG A 92 -3.10 -8.84 5.30
CA ARG A 92 -3.04 -8.94 6.77
C ARG A 92 -2.65 -10.35 7.26
N ARG A 93 -3.16 -11.40 6.62
CA ARG A 93 -2.83 -12.80 6.96
C ARG A 93 -1.36 -13.15 6.75
N ASP A 94 -0.69 -12.51 5.80
CA ASP A 94 0.73 -12.75 5.54
C ASP A 94 1.58 -12.02 6.60
N LEU A 95 1.12 -10.85 7.04
CA LEU A 95 1.70 -10.14 8.19
C LEU A 95 1.56 -10.96 9.49
N GLU A 96 0.37 -11.47 9.76
CA GLU A 96 0.10 -12.34 10.93
C GLU A 96 0.99 -13.59 10.92
N ARG A 97 1.27 -14.18 9.75
CA ARG A 97 2.17 -15.32 9.62
C ARG A 97 3.63 -14.98 9.86
N LEU A 98 4.10 -13.82 9.40
CA LEU A 98 5.47 -13.35 9.66
C LEU A 98 5.69 -13.13 11.17
N LEU A 99 4.72 -12.52 11.85
CA LEU A 99 4.77 -12.30 13.31
C LEU A 99 4.86 -13.61 14.12
N ILE A 100 4.09 -14.64 13.73
CA ILE A 100 4.10 -15.93 14.43
C ILE A 100 5.42 -16.68 14.26
N THR A 101 6.09 -16.50 13.12
CA THR A 101 7.31 -17.27 12.77
C THR A 101 8.56 -16.70 13.44
N HIS A 102 8.57 -15.42 13.81
CA HIS A 102 9.70 -14.75 14.46
C HIS A 102 9.55 -14.55 15.98
N ALA A 103 8.40 -14.93 16.55
CA ALA A 103 8.13 -14.86 17.99
C ALA A 103 8.42 -16.19 18.73
N ALA A 104 9.17 -17.11 18.11
CA ALA A 104 9.49 -18.43 18.66
C ALA A 104 10.99 -18.60 18.92
#